data_AF-A0A6B3GTH3-F1
#
_entry.id   AF-A0A6B3GTH3-F1
#
_cell.length_a   1.000
_cell.length_b   1.000
_cell.length_c   1.000
_cell.angle_alpha   90.00
_cell.angle_beta   90.00
_cell.angle_gamma   90.00
#
_symmetry.space_group_name_H-M   'P 1'
#
loop_
_entity.id
_entity.type
_entity.pdbx_description
1 polymer ?
#
loop_
_entity_poly.entity_id
_entity_poly.type
_entity_poly.pdbx_seq_one_letter_code
_entity_poly.pdbx_strand_id
1 'polypeptide(L)' 'MSRLLHRDTVPPVPAAELAVRSADGARIHVELHGPEDAPAVVLAHGWTCNTRFWDAQIRDLAADHRVIAYDQ' A
#
# COMPACT_ATOMS: atom_id res chain seq x y z
N MET A 1 -10.93 20.80 -4.91
CA MET A 1 -9.82 21.46 -4.21
C MET A 1 -8.53 20.78 -4.65
N SER A 2 -7.68 21.48 -5.38
CA SER A 2 -6.47 20.91 -5.97
C SER A 2 -5.40 20.80 -4.89
N ARG A 3 -5.16 19.58 -4.40
CA ARG A 3 -3.99 19.29 -3.56
C ARG A 3 -2.79 19.29 -4.50
N LEU A 4 -2.00 20.36 -4.43
CA LEU A 4 -0.73 20.49 -5.16
C LEU A 4 0.10 19.21 -4.98
N LEU A 5 0.64 18.71 -6.10
CA LEU A 5 1.53 17.56 -6.19
C LEU A 5 2.85 17.87 -5.47
N HIS A 6 2.88 17.78 -4.14
CA HIS A 6 4.14 17.69 -3.42
C HIS A 6 4.75 16.33 -3.79
N ARG A 7 5.79 16.37 -4.62
CA ARG A 7 6.58 15.18 -4.96
C ARG A 7 7.52 14.89 -3.80
N ASP A 8 6.97 14.30 -2.75
CA ASP A 8 7.78 13.51 -1.84
C ASP A 8 8.34 12.34 -2.65
N THR A 9 9.66 12.34 -2.85
CA THR A 9 10.36 11.25 -3.57
C THR A 9 10.74 10.11 -2.64
N VAL A 10 10.52 10.28 -1.33
CA VAL A 10 10.73 9.24 -0.34
C VAL A 10 9.54 8.28 -0.40
N PRO A 11 9.78 6.97 -0.56
CA PRO A 11 8.72 5.97 -0.46
C PRO A 11 8.03 6.05 0.92
N PRO A 12 6.70 5.90 0.99
CA PRO A 12 6.01 5.81 2.27
C PRO A 12 6.55 4.62 3.06
N VAL A 13 6.83 4.83 4.35
CA VAL A 13 7.31 3.77 5.23
C VAL A 13 6.11 2.98 5.74
N PRO A 14 6.05 1.65 5.53
CA PRO A 14 4.98 0.82 6.07
C PRO A 14 4.93 0.88 7.60
N ALA A 15 3.73 0.86 8.15
CA ALA A 15 3.52 0.63 9.59
C ALA A 15 3.87 -0.82 9.97
N ALA A 16 3.66 -1.76 9.04
CA ALA A 16 4.08 -3.14 9.16
C ALA A 16 4.30 -3.79 7.79
N GLU A 17 5.20 -4.76 7.73
CA GLU A 17 5.40 -5.65 6.59
C GLU A 17 5.07 -7.10 7.01
N LEU A 18 4.38 -7.82 6.14
CA LEU A 18 3.91 -9.18 6.38
C LEU A 18 4.26 -10.09 5.21
N ALA A 19 4.41 -11.39 5.49
CA ALA A 19 4.41 -12.44 4.49
C ALA A 19 3.15 -13.29 4.65
N VAL A 20 2.20 -13.15 3.74
CA VAL A 20 0.92 -13.87 3.75
C VAL A 20 0.98 -15.07 2.80
N ARG A 21 0.28 -16.16 3.13
CA ARG A 21 0.12 -17.29 2.20
C ARG A 21 -1.15 -17.12 1.39
N SER A 22 -1.03 -17.16 0.07
CA SER A 22 -2.17 -17.23 -0.85
C SER A 22 -2.83 -18.62 -0.81
N ALA A 23 -3.98 -18.75 -1.47
CA ALA A 23 -4.74 -20.00 -1.53
C ALA A 23 -3.96 -21.15 -2.19
N ASP A 24 -3.06 -20.86 -3.13
CA ASP A 24 -2.18 -21.82 -3.79
C ASP A 24 -0.84 -22.05 -3.04
N GLY A 25 -0.67 -21.42 -1.88
CA GLY A 25 0.48 -21.60 -1.00
C GLY A 25 1.68 -20.69 -1.31
N ALA A 26 1.60 -19.84 -2.33
CA ALA A 26 2.62 -18.82 -2.59
C ALA A 26 2.75 -17.85 -1.40
N ARG A 27 3.97 -17.35 -1.19
CA ARG A 27 4.25 -16.34 -0.17
C ARG A 27 4.16 -14.97 -0.82
N ILE A 28 3.24 -14.14 -0.33
CA ILE A 28 2.94 -12.81 -0.81
C ILE A 28 3.52 -11.79 0.17
N HIS A 29 4.31 -10.86 -0.34
CA HIS A 29 4.78 -9.69 0.41
C HIS A 29 3.63 -8.68 0.52
N VAL A 30 3.38 -8.17 1.73
CA VAL A 30 2.29 -7.22 2.02
C VAL A 30 2.81 -6.09 2.90
N GLU A 31 2.49 -4.87 2.54
CA GLU A 31 2.74 -3.66 3.32
C GLU A 31 1.41 -3.11 3.87
N LEU A 32 1.41 -2.73 5.14
CA LEU A 32 0.31 -2.05 5.81
C LEU A 32 0.67 -0.59 6.06
N HIS A 33 -0.21 0.33 5.67
CA HIS A 33 -0.07 1.77 5.91
C HIS A 33 -1.33 2.35 6.53
N GLY A 34 -1.18 3.43 7.32
CA GLY A 34 -2.29 4.10 8.01
C GLY A 34 -2.76 3.42 9.31
N PRO A 35 -3.82 3.94 9.95
CA PRO A 35 -4.30 3.43 11.24
C PRO A 35 -4.89 2.02 11.16
N GLU A 36 -4.63 1.17 12.15
CA GLU A 36 -5.06 -0.25 12.15
C GLU A 36 -6.58 -0.43 12.15
N ASP A 37 -7.31 0.47 12.81
CA ASP A 37 -8.78 0.43 12.96
C ASP A 37 -9.54 1.26 11.91
N ALA A 38 -8.84 1.83 10.93
CA ALA A 38 -9.45 2.60 9.85
C ALA A 38 -10.08 1.69 8.77
N PRO A 39 -11.03 2.20 7.95
CA PRO A 39 -11.60 1.44 6.84
C PRO A 39 -10.51 0.94 5.88
N ALA A 40 -10.62 -0.33 5.46
CA ALA A 40 -9.60 -0.98 4.66
C ALA A 40 -9.70 -0.64 3.17
N VAL A 41 -8.54 -0.41 2.53
CA VAL A 41 -8.39 -0.30 1.07
C VAL A 41 -7.28 -1.25 0.63
N VAL A 42 -7.57 -2.13 -0.33
CA VAL A 42 -6.58 -3.07 -0.90
C VAL A 42 -6.11 -2.56 -2.26
N LEU A 43 -4.80 -2.43 -2.45
CA LEU A 43 -4.19 -2.01 -3.70
C LEU A 43 -3.55 -3.22 -4.40
N ALA A 44 -4.15 -3.63 -5.51
CA ALA A 44 -3.65 -4.68 -6.39
C ALA A 44 -3.01 -4.06 -7.62
N HIS A 45 -1.70 -4.26 -7.80
CA HIS A 45 -1.00 -3.76 -8.98
C HIS A 45 -1.24 -4.66 -10.21
N GLY A 46 -0.85 -4.17 -11.40
CA GLY A 46 -0.91 -4.93 -12.65
C GLY A 46 0.32 -5.78 -12.91
N TRP A 47 0.35 -6.48 -14.05
CA TRP A 47 1.50 -7.27 -14.49
C TRP A 47 2.78 -6.43 -14.55
N THR A 48 3.92 -6.99 -14.13
CA THR A 48 5.26 -6.35 -14.07
C THR A 48 5.40 -5.16 -13.11
N CYS A 49 4.43 -4.94 -12.24
CA CYS A 49 4.46 -3.87 -11.23
C CYS A 49 4.81 -4.41 -9.83
N ASN A 50 4.92 -3.50 -8.84
CA ASN A 50 5.05 -3.81 -7.41
C ASN A 50 4.35 -2.73 -6.58
N THR A 51 4.36 -2.86 -5.25
CA THR A 51 3.74 -1.91 -4.29
C THR A 51 4.13 -0.45 -4.52
N ARG A 52 5.36 -0.15 -4.98
CA ARG A 52 5.86 1.23 -5.15
C ARG A 52 5.17 2.03 -6.24
N PHE A 53 4.42 1.39 -7.15
CA PHE A 53 3.58 2.12 -8.10
C PHE A 53 2.53 2.97 -7.40
N TRP A 54 2.19 2.62 -6.16
CA TRP A 54 1.17 3.27 -5.37
C TRP A 54 1.69 4.32 -4.38
N ASP A 55 2.99 4.65 -4.36
CA ASP A 55 3.57 5.57 -3.37
C ASP A 55 2.76 6.86 -3.16
N ALA A 56 2.30 7.49 -4.23
CA ALA A 56 1.48 8.70 -4.14
C ALA A 56 0.04 8.45 -3.63
N GLN A 57 -0.53 7.29 -3.92
CA GLN A 57 -1.88 6.92 -3.50
C GLN A 57 -1.86 6.49 -2.03
N ILE A 58 -0.84 5.73 -1.62
CA ILE A 58 -0.59 5.35 -0.23
C ILE A 58 -0.46 6.60 0.63
N ARG A 59 0.32 7.61 0.22
CA ARG A 59 0.45 8.87 0.99
C ARG A 59 -0.87 9.59 1.22
N ASP A 60 -1.78 9.58 0.25
CA ASP A 60 -3.07 10.26 0.39
C ASP A 60 -4.06 9.41 1.21
N LEU A 61 -4.20 8.13 0.88
CA LEU A 61 -5.15 7.21 1.52
C LEU A 61 -4.77 6.87 2.97
N ALA A 62 -3.49 6.75 3.29
CA ALA A 62 -3.05 6.37 4.63
C ALA A 62 -3.33 7.45 5.70
N ALA A 63 -3.80 8.64 5.30
CA ALA A 63 -4.24 9.68 6.24
C ALA A 63 -5.46 9.24 7.06
N ASP A 64 -6.35 8.44 6.48
CA ASP A 64 -7.63 8.06 7.08
C ASP A 64 -8.11 6.63 6.73
N HIS A 65 -7.33 5.86 5.96
CA HIS A 65 -7.61 4.46 5.63
C HIS A 65 -6.47 3.54 6.06
N ARG A 66 -6.83 2.28 6.32
CA ARG A 66 -5.87 1.18 6.42
C ARG A 66 -5.57 0.67 5.02
N VAL A 67 -4.44 1.08 4.45
CA VAL A 67 -4.03 0.68 3.11
C VAL A 67 -3.24 -0.62 3.17
N ILE A 68 -3.65 -1.60 2.37
CA ILE A 68 -3.03 -2.93 2.26
C ILE A 68 -2.53 -3.05 0.81
N ALA A 69 -1.20 -2.97 0.61
CA ALA A 69 -0.57 -3.13 -0.70
C ALA A 69 0.22 -4.45 -0.71
N TYR A 70 0.22 -5.18 -1.82
CA TYR A 70 0.90 -6.47 -1.91
C TYR A 70 1.54 -6.72 -3.26
N ASP A 71 2.56 -7.58 -3.30
CA ASP A 71 3.25 -8.02 -4.52
C ASP A 71 2.76 -9.42 -4.95
N GLN A 72 2.11 -9.49 -6.13
CA GLN A 72 1.52 -10.72 -6.72
C GLN A 72 2.55 -11.75 -7.17
#